data_AF-A0A550H463-F1
#
_entry.id   AF-A0A550H463-F1
#
_cell.length_a   1.000
_cell.length_b   1.000
_cell.length_c   1.000
_cell.angle_alpha   90.00
_cell.angle_beta   90.00
_cell.angle_gamma   90.00
#
_symmetry.space_group_name_H-M   'P 1'
#
loop_
_entity.id
_entity.type
_entity.pdbx_description
1 polymer ?
#
loop_
_entity_poly.entity_id
_entity_poly.type
_entity_poly.pdbx_seq_one_letter_code
_entity_poly.pdbx_strand_id
1 'polypeptide(L)'
;MYFHESTRFDVKPWYLAFRGLINVLLGASIYFRPAWASDLVMQLFGAWLIINNLIQIGPFFTKHRTRKLLPEALTTSIIGVAVGLLALIKTITAIEIATLFIGLLLFFRAIIELVILVESHMRVQHQRRLLVWVIISLVFSLYLILNPFGEIHFLEKTFGVYAIILGLNHIMTSSRKNIEISNVEKENQSGDQLVPVENFESLTLSPTQINENTSSLKPIRPGEILNPTRYHRAIVVAAHPDDLEAFAGGLVLELGGVISVIFSGGDKGVWDSKYKNMEKKDYINLRLGEAAEAGKLLRLKEIIYLGYFDRDIEVNEDNVEKTCTIFNHFNPDLVISFEYRSKETLDPHPDHLAVGEITRRA
;
A
#
# COMPACT_ATOMS: atom_id res chain seq x y z
N MET A 1 -30.49 -13.11 4.19
CA MET A 1 -29.30 -13.80 4.71
C MET A 1 -28.10 -13.16 4.01
N TYR A 2 -27.56 -12.12 4.62
CA TYR A 2 -26.53 -11.27 4.02
C TYR A 2 -25.17 -11.99 4.10
N PHE A 3 -24.55 -12.23 2.94
CA PHE A 3 -23.14 -12.58 2.86
C PHE A 3 -22.33 -11.29 3.01
N HIS A 4 -21.68 -11.13 4.15
CA HIS A 4 -20.71 -10.08 4.43
C HIS A 4 -19.32 -10.73 4.51
N GLU A 5 -18.68 -10.92 3.36
CA GLU A 5 -17.26 -11.28 3.29
C GLU A 5 -16.59 -10.34 2.28
N SER A 6 -16.36 -9.09 2.70
CA SER A 6 -15.20 -8.39 2.17
C SER A 6 -13.98 -9.03 2.84
N THR A 7 -13.35 -9.96 2.13
CA THR A 7 -12.07 -10.54 2.55
C THR A 7 -10.99 -9.46 2.42
N ARG A 8 -10.95 -8.54 3.40
CA ARG A 8 -9.66 -8.04 3.89
C ARG A 8 -8.81 -9.30 4.08
N PHE A 9 -7.60 -9.34 3.55
CA PHE A 9 -6.66 -10.40 3.89
C PHE A 9 -6.33 -10.27 5.38
N ASP A 10 -7.25 -10.74 6.22
CA ASP A 10 -7.15 -10.66 7.66
C ASP A 10 -6.20 -11.77 8.07
N VAL A 11 -4.91 -11.45 8.01
CA VAL A 11 -3.85 -12.42 8.24
C VAL A 11 -4.07 -12.98 9.64
N LYS A 12 -4.48 -14.25 9.71
CA LYS A 12 -4.83 -14.90 10.98
C LYS A 12 -3.61 -14.87 11.91
N PRO A 13 -3.76 -14.56 13.20
CA PRO A 13 -2.63 -14.48 14.13
C PRO A 13 -1.76 -15.73 14.14
N TRP A 14 -2.36 -16.93 14.05
CA TRP A 14 -1.62 -18.19 14.01
C TRP A 14 -0.67 -18.28 12.80
N TYR A 15 -1.03 -17.68 11.66
CA TYR A 15 -0.19 -17.67 10.46
C TYR A 15 1.06 -16.80 10.67
N LEU A 16 0.90 -15.63 11.32
CA LEU A 16 2.04 -14.78 11.70
C LEU A 16 2.95 -15.49 12.71
N ALA A 17 2.39 -16.17 13.71
CA ALA A 17 3.16 -16.96 14.67
C ALA A 17 3.92 -18.10 13.99
N PHE A 18 3.26 -18.84 13.09
CA PHE A 18 3.86 -19.94 12.36
C PHE A 18 5.01 -19.48 11.45
N ARG A 19 4.81 -18.40 10.68
CA ARG A 19 5.90 -17.80 9.89
C ARG A 19 7.03 -17.27 10.76
N GLY A 20 6.69 -16.67 11.89
CA GLY A 20 7.66 -16.22 12.87
C GLY A 20 8.53 -17.36 13.39
N LEU A 21 7.91 -18.48 13.77
CA LEU A 21 8.60 -19.69 14.23
C LEU A 21 9.52 -20.25 13.14
N ILE A 22 9.03 -20.38 11.90
CA ILE A 22 9.86 -20.84 10.77
C ILE A 22 11.09 -19.94 10.59
N ASN A 23 10.91 -18.62 10.62
CA ASN A 23 12.01 -17.67 10.46
C ASN A 23 13.03 -17.75 11.60
N VAL A 24 12.59 -17.95 12.84
CA VAL A 24 13.50 -18.14 13.99
C VAL A 24 14.28 -19.45 13.83
N LEU A 25 13.62 -20.56 13.49
CA LEU A 25 14.27 -21.85 13.30
C LEU A 25 15.26 -21.83 12.14
N LEU A 26 14.87 -21.23 11.02
CA LEU A 26 15.74 -21.03 9.85
C LEU A 26 16.93 -20.14 10.22
N GLY A 27 16.70 -18.99 10.84
CA GLY A 27 17.75 -18.06 11.23
C GLY A 27 18.74 -18.65 12.23
N ALA A 28 18.25 -19.41 13.22
CA ALA A 28 19.09 -20.15 14.15
C ALA A 28 19.90 -21.25 13.44
N SER A 29 19.28 -21.97 12.50
CA SER A 29 19.97 -22.98 11.70
C SER A 29 21.10 -22.39 10.86
N ILE A 30 20.86 -21.26 10.20
CA ILE A 30 21.88 -20.52 9.43
C ILE A 30 22.99 -20.02 10.35
N TYR A 31 22.66 -19.50 11.53
CA TYR A 31 23.64 -18.95 12.45
C TYR A 31 24.59 -20.01 13.04
N PHE A 32 24.04 -21.15 13.48
CA PHE A 32 24.81 -22.21 14.14
C PHE A 32 25.39 -23.25 13.17
N ARG A 33 24.74 -23.48 12.03
CA ARG A 33 25.11 -24.50 11.03
C ARG A 33 24.96 -23.94 9.59
N PRO A 34 25.73 -22.91 9.22
CA PRO A 34 25.56 -22.18 7.95
C PRO A 34 25.65 -23.09 6.73
N ALA A 35 26.67 -23.95 6.64
CA ALA A 35 26.86 -24.84 5.49
C ALA A 35 25.66 -25.78 5.27
N TRP A 36 25.17 -26.42 6.34
CA TRP A 36 24.00 -27.29 6.25
C TRP A 36 22.73 -26.53 5.87
N ALA A 37 22.54 -25.33 6.42
CA ALA A 37 21.36 -24.52 6.14
C ALA A 37 21.35 -24.03 4.68
N SER A 38 22.48 -23.53 4.17
CA SER A 38 22.65 -23.11 2.79
C SER A 38 22.46 -24.29 1.82
N ASP A 39 22.98 -25.46 2.17
CA ASP A 39 22.78 -26.68 1.39
C ASP A 39 21.29 -27.07 1.33
N LEU A 40 20.61 -27.10 2.48
CA LEU A 40 19.19 -27.42 2.56
C LEU A 40 18.34 -26.42 1.76
N VAL A 41 18.59 -25.13 1.92
CA VAL A 41 17.86 -24.07 1.20
C VAL A 41 18.04 -24.23 -0.31
N MET A 42 19.26 -24.46 -0.76
CA MET A 42 19.55 -24.64 -2.19
C MET A 42 18.93 -25.94 -2.73
N GLN A 43 18.90 -27.02 -1.96
CA GLN A 43 18.23 -28.26 -2.36
C GLN A 43 16.71 -28.08 -2.47
N LEU A 44 16.08 -27.42 -1.49
CA LEU A 44 14.65 -27.10 -1.52
C LEU A 44 14.31 -26.19 -2.72
N PHE A 45 15.15 -25.17 -2.97
CA PHE A 45 15.02 -24.31 -4.14
C PHE A 45 15.16 -25.09 -5.45
N GLY A 46 16.14 -26.00 -5.54
CA GLY A 46 16.35 -26.87 -6.69
C GLY A 46 15.17 -27.79 -6.97
N ALA A 47 14.64 -28.44 -5.93
CA ALA A 47 13.44 -29.27 -6.02
C ALA A 47 12.21 -28.46 -6.46
N TRP A 48 12.02 -27.28 -5.87
CA TRP A 48 10.94 -26.37 -6.25
C TRP A 48 11.04 -25.92 -7.71
N LEU A 49 12.25 -25.55 -8.17
CA LEU A 49 12.48 -25.18 -9.57
C LEU A 49 12.13 -26.34 -10.51
N ILE A 50 12.56 -27.56 -10.21
CA ILE A 50 12.24 -28.72 -11.04
C ILE A 50 10.72 -28.94 -11.11
N ILE A 51 10.04 -29.00 -9.96
CA ILE A 51 8.60 -29.25 -9.91
C ILE A 51 7.83 -28.16 -10.68
N ASN A 52 8.13 -26.88 -10.42
CA ASN A 52 7.43 -25.77 -11.05
C ASN A 52 7.66 -25.71 -12.57
N ASN A 53 8.87 -26.00 -13.04
CA ASN A 53 9.16 -25.99 -14.48
C ASN A 53 8.63 -27.26 -15.19
N LEU A 54 8.55 -28.41 -14.51
CA LEU A 54 7.88 -29.60 -15.06
C LEU A 54 6.37 -29.39 -15.23
N ILE A 55 5.72 -28.71 -14.28
CA ILE A 55 4.29 -28.34 -14.41
C ILE A 55 4.06 -27.44 -15.63
N GLN A 56 4.94 -26.47 -15.87
CA GLN A 56 4.86 -25.56 -17.02
C GLN A 56 5.07 -26.28 -18.37
N ILE A 57 5.83 -27.37 -18.37
CA ILE A 57 6.04 -28.22 -19.56
C ILE A 57 4.81 -29.08 -19.85
N GLY A 58 4.07 -29.53 -18.83
CA GLY A 58 2.93 -30.46 -18.97
C GLY A 58 1.91 -30.09 -20.07
N PRO A 59 1.44 -28.83 -20.15
CA PRO A 59 0.53 -28.37 -21.19
C PRO A 59 1.02 -28.58 -22.63
N PHE A 60 2.34 -28.57 -22.89
CA PHE A 60 2.90 -28.81 -24.23
C PHE A 60 2.58 -30.22 -24.77
N PHE A 61 2.31 -31.18 -23.89
CA PHE A 61 1.98 -32.55 -24.25
C PHE A 61 0.47 -32.83 -24.26
N THR A 62 -0.36 -31.86 -23.84
CA THR A 62 -1.82 -32.00 -23.82
C THR A 62 -2.45 -31.39 -25.07
N LYS A 63 -3.43 -32.07 -25.66
CA LYS A 63 -4.04 -31.75 -26.97
C LYS A 63 -4.84 -30.42 -27.02
N HIS A 64 -4.93 -29.67 -25.91
CA HIS A 64 -5.62 -28.38 -25.86
C HIS A 64 -4.72 -27.24 -26.35
N ARG A 65 -4.87 -26.97 -27.64
CA ARG A 65 -4.19 -25.97 -28.45
C ARG A 65 -4.49 -24.53 -27.98
N THR A 66 -3.75 -24.00 -27.01
CA THR A 66 -3.54 -22.55 -26.88
C THR A 66 -2.25 -22.19 -27.61
N ARG A 67 -2.41 -21.74 -28.86
CA ARG A 67 -1.38 -21.52 -29.89
C ARG A 67 -0.42 -20.34 -29.61
N LYS A 68 -0.17 -19.99 -28.34
CA LYS A 68 0.66 -18.84 -27.93
C LYS A 68 1.55 -19.11 -26.70
N LEU A 69 1.80 -20.36 -26.33
CA LEU A 69 2.92 -20.66 -25.43
C LEU A 69 4.21 -20.55 -26.26
N LEU A 70 4.83 -19.37 -26.19
CA LEU A 70 6.05 -19.01 -26.91
C LEU A 70 7.15 -20.07 -26.69
N PRO A 71 8.03 -20.32 -27.69
CA PRO A 71 9.27 -21.07 -27.50
C PRO A 71 10.07 -20.65 -26.25
N GLU A 72 9.92 -19.39 -25.83
CA GLU A 72 10.46 -18.81 -24.60
C GLU A 72 10.02 -19.55 -23.33
N ALA A 73 8.76 -19.99 -23.24
CA ALA A 73 8.27 -20.72 -22.07
C ALA A 73 8.91 -22.11 -21.96
N LEU A 74 9.18 -22.76 -23.11
CA LEU A 74 9.85 -24.05 -23.15
C LEU A 74 11.34 -23.91 -22.82
N THR A 75 12.02 -22.92 -23.37
CA THR A 75 13.45 -22.69 -23.11
C THR A 75 13.69 -22.31 -21.65
N THR A 76 12.88 -21.41 -21.09
CA THR A 76 12.95 -21.05 -19.66
C THR A 76 12.68 -22.25 -18.76
N SER A 77 11.72 -23.12 -19.11
CA SER A 77 11.45 -24.33 -18.34
C SER A 77 12.60 -25.33 -18.37
N ILE A 78 13.24 -25.54 -19.53
CA ILE A 78 14.41 -26.43 -19.65
C ILE A 78 15.59 -25.89 -18.84
N ILE A 79 15.87 -24.59 -18.95
CA ILE A 79 16.91 -23.94 -18.15
C ILE A 79 16.60 -24.09 -16.65
N GLY A 80 15.35 -23.85 -16.24
CA GLY A 80 14.91 -23.97 -14.86
C GLY A 80 15.10 -25.38 -14.28
N VAL A 81 14.79 -26.42 -15.06
CA VAL A 81 15.07 -27.82 -14.67
C VAL A 81 16.58 -28.07 -14.56
N ALA A 82 17.39 -27.59 -15.51
CA ALA A 82 18.84 -27.77 -15.49
C ALA A 82 19.49 -27.08 -14.28
N VAL A 83 19.09 -25.84 -13.97
CA VAL A 83 19.53 -25.11 -12.77
C VAL A 83 19.07 -25.83 -11.49
N GLY A 84 17.82 -26.32 -11.47
CA GLY A 84 17.33 -27.08 -10.33
C GLY A 84 18.09 -28.39 -10.08
N LEU A 85 18.47 -29.11 -11.14
CA LEU A 85 19.32 -30.30 -11.05
C LEU A 85 20.74 -29.94 -10.56
N LEU A 86 21.31 -28.84 -11.05
CA LEU A 86 22.60 -28.34 -10.56
C LEU A 86 22.55 -28.03 -9.06
N ALA A 87 21.48 -27.39 -8.59
CA ALA A 87 21.26 -27.08 -7.18
C ALA A 87 21.19 -28.34 -6.28
N LEU A 88 20.60 -29.43 -6.78
CA LEU A 88 20.51 -30.71 -6.08
C LEU A 88 21.82 -31.52 -6.08
N ILE A 89 22.56 -31.52 -7.20
CA ILE A 89 23.72 -32.39 -7.39
C ILE A 89 25.02 -31.71 -6.97
N LYS A 90 25.16 -30.41 -7.28
CA LYS A 90 26.36 -29.61 -7.01
C LYS A 90 25.99 -28.32 -6.29
N THR A 91 25.50 -28.48 -5.07
CA THR A 91 24.94 -27.40 -4.26
C THR A 91 25.91 -26.23 -4.06
N ILE A 92 27.19 -26.50 -3.77
CA ILE A 92 28.23 -25.47 -3.63
C ILE A 92 28.38 -24.66 -4.93
N THR A 93 28.55 -25.34 -6.07
CA THR A 93 28.66 -24.67 -7.37
C THR A 93 27.41 -23.86 -7.73
N ALA A 94 26.23 -24.35 -7.36
CA ALA A 94 24.99 -23.61 -7.57
C ALA A 94 24.93 -22.33 -6.71
N ILE A 95 25.38 -22.39 -5.45
CA ILE A 95 25.47 -21.23 -4.55
C ILE A 95 26.46 -20.19 -5.11
N GLU A 96 27.60 -20.62 -5.62
CA GLU A 96 28.62 -19.73 -6.20
C GLU A 96 28.08 -18.99 -7.44
N ILE A 97 27.45 -19.74 -8.37
CA ILE A 97 26.82 -19.16 -9.57
C ILE A 97 25.69 -18.20 -9.18
N ALA A 98 24.85 -18.58 -8.21
CA ALA A 98 23.79 -17.71 -7.72
C ALA A 98 24.35 -16.42 -7.10
N THR A 99 25.44 -16.52 -6.33
CA THR A 99 26.11 -15.37 -5.71
C THR A 99 26.68 -14.41 -6.76
N LEU A 100 27.35 -14.95 -7.79
CA LEU A 100 27.84 -14.16 -8.92
C LEU A 100 26.68 -13.47 -9.64
N PHE A 101 25.58 -14.18 -9.91
CA PHE A 101 24.42 -13.63 -10.59
C PHE A 101 23.74 -12.52 -9.78
N ILE A 102 23.58 -12.71 -8.47
CA ILE A 102 23.08 -11.68 -7.54
C ILE A 102 24.01 -10.46 -7.56
N GLY A 103 25.33 -10.67 -7.51
CA GLY A 103 26.31 -9.60 -7.62
C GLY A 103 26.15 -8.79 -8.92
N LEU A 104 26.03 -9.46 -10.07
CA LEU A 104 25.81 -8.80 -11.36
C LEU A 104 24.48 -8.03 -11.41
N LEU A 105 23.39 -8.60 -10.92
CA LEU A 105 22.09 -7.92 -10.86
C LEU A 105 22.14 -6.65 -10.00
N LEU A 106 22.78 -6.72 -8.83
CA LEU A 106 22.95 -5.57 -7.95
C LEU A 106 23.85 -4.51 -8.58
N PHE A 107 24.88 -4.92 -9.33
CA PHE A 107 25.74 -4.00 -10.06
C PHE A 107 24.96 -3.23 -11.13
N PHE A 108 24.21 -3.93 -11.99
CA PHE A 108 23.37 -3.26 -13.00
C PHE A 108 22.30 -2.37 -12.38
N ARG A 109 21.67 -2.82 -11.29
CA ARG A 109 20.72 -2.00 -10.53
C ARG A 109 21.38 -0.72 -10.03
N ALA A 110 22.57 -0.80 -9.44
CA ALA A 110 23.29 0.35 -8.93
C ALA A 110 23.71 1.32 -10.06
N ILE A 111 24.04 0.81 -11.26
CA ILE A 111 24.27 1.66 -12.45
C ILE A 111 22.99 2.41 -12.84
N ILE A 112 21.83 1.74 -12.89
CA ILE A 112 20.56 2.40 -13.21
C ILE A 112 20.23 3.48 -12.16
N GLU A 113 20.40 3.18 -10.87
CA GLU A 113 20.19 4.15 -9.79
C GLU A 113 21.17 5.34 -9.88
N LEU A 114 22.40 5.12 -10.34
CA LEU A 114 23.36 6.19 -10.62
C LEU A 114 22.91 7.07 -11.79
N VAL A 115 22.40 6.47 -12.88
CA VAL A 115 21.84 7.23 -14.02
C VAL A 115 20.67 8.08 -13.56
N ILE A 116 19.74 7.50 -12.79
CA ILE A 116 18.61 8.23 -12.20
C ILE A 116 19.09 9.39 -11.33
N LEU A 117 20.12 9.19 -10.52
CA LEU A 117 20.68 10.24 -9.68
C LEU A 117 21.23 11.42 -10.51
N VAL A 118 21.86 11.14 -11.66
CA VAL A 118 22.42 12.16 -12.56
C VAL A 118 21.34 12.89 -13.35
N GLU A 119 20.32 12.16 -13.82
CA GLU A 119 19.27 12.72 -14.68
C GLU A 119 18.14 13.41 -13.91
N SER A 120 17.94 13.09 -12.63
CA SER A 120 16.82 13.61 -11.85
C SER A 120 17.13 14.95 -11.14
N HIS A 121 16.24 15.93 -11.30
CA HIS A 121 16.26 17.20 -10.57
C HIS A 121 15.69 17.08 -9.15
N MET A 122 16.10 16.07 -8.40
CA MET A 122 15.61 15.80 -7.05
C MET A 122 16.12 16.79 -6.01
N ARG A 123 15.41 16.91 -4.87
CA ARG A 123 15.86 17.69 -3.70
C ARG A 123 17.23 17.18 -3.20
N VAL A 124 18.12 18.10 -2.84
CA VAL A 124 19.52 17.84 -2.41
C VAL A 124 19.64 16.76 -1.31
N GLN A 125 18.74 16.75 -0.33
CA GLN A 125 18.77 15.75 0.75
C GLN A 125 18.49 14.33 0.24
N HIS A 126 17.57 14.16 -0.71
CA HIS A 126 17.24 12.87 -1.31
C HIS A 126 18.38 12.41 -2.23
N GLN A 127 18.97 13.33 -3.01
CA GLN A 127 20.15 13.04 -3.83
C GLN A 127 21.32 12.52 -3.00
N ARG A 128 21.63 13.14 -1.85
CA ARG A 128 22.71 12.68 -0.96
C ARG A 128 22.45 11.29 -0.40
N ARG A 129 21.22 11.00 0.04
CA ARG A 129 20.85 9.68 0.55
C ARG A 129 20.94 8.61 -0.55
N LEU A 130 20.48 8.93 -1.76
CA LEU A 130 20.56 8.02 -2.89
C LEU A 130 22.01 7.75 -3.29
N LEU A 131 22.86 8.79 -3.34
CA LEU A 131 24.29 8.62 -3.63
C LEU A 131 24.99 7.68 -2.65
N VAL A 132 24.75 7.84 -1.35
CA VAL A 132 25.31 6.95 -0.32
C VAL A 132 24.86 5.51 -0.57
N TRP A 133 23.58 5.30 -0.88
CA TRP A 133 23.07 3.96 -1.18
C TRP A 133 23.66 3.35 -2.44
N VAL A 134 23.81 4.13 -3.52
CA VAL A 134 24.44 3.68 -4.76
C VAL A 134 25.89 3.25 -4.50
N ILE A 135 26.66 4.03 -3.73
CA ILE A 135 28.04 3.67 -3.38
C ILE A 135 28.08 2.36 -2.59
N ILE A 136 27.25 2.22 -1.57
CA ILE A 136 27.17 0.99 -0.77
C ILE A 136 26.83 -0.22 -1.67
N SER A 137 25.84 -0.07 -2.55
CA SER A 137 25.42 -1.14 -3.48
C SER A 137 26.50 -1.49 -4.50
N LEU A 138 27.23 -0.51 -5.03
CA LEU A 138 28.36 -0.76 -5.95
C LEU A 138 29.51 -1.49 -5.25
N VAL A 139 29.90 -1.06 -4.06
CA VAL A 139 30.94 -1.73 -3.28
C VAL A 139 30.53 -3.17 -2.94
N PHE A 140 29.29 -3.36 -2.49
CA PHE A 140 28.78 -4.67 -2.13
C PHE A 140 28.66 -5.61 -3.35
N SER A 141 28.12 -5.11 -4.47
CA SER A 141 28.01 -5.91 -5.70
C SER A 141 29.38 -6.30 -6.27
N LEU A 142 30.34 -5.37 -6.29
CA LEU A 142 31.71 -5.66 -6.73
C LEU A 142 32.38 -6.67 -5.80
N TYR A 143 32.15 -6.58 -4.49
CA TYR A 143 32.64 -7.57 -3.53
C TYR A 143 32.12 -8.98 -3.87
N LEU A 144 30.82 -9.14 -4.14
CA LEU A 144 30.22 -10.43 -4.53
C LEU A 144 30.76 -10.96 -5.86
N ILE A 145 30.99 -10.09 -6.85
CA ILE A 145 31.50 -10.48 -8.19
C ILE A 145 32.96 -10.91 -8.12
N LEU A 146 33.79 -10.19 -7.35
CA LEU A 146 35.22 -10.48 -7.24
C LEU A 146 35.51 -11.62 -6.27
N ASN A 147 34.64 -11.82 -5.28
CA ASN A 147 34.78 -12.87 -4.27
C ASN A 147 33.55 -13.77 -4.21
N PRO A 148 33.16 -14.43 -5.32
CA PRO A 148 32.01 -15.35 -5.31
C PRO A 148 32.28 -16.58 -4.42
N PHE A 149 33.55 -16.80 -4.05
CA PHE A 149 34.04 -17.84 -3.14
C PHE A 149 34.59 -17.27 -1.80
N GLY A 150 34.41 -15.97 -1.52
CA GLY A 150 34.92 -15.30 -0.32
C GLY A 150 34.19 -15.71 0.95
N GLU A 151 34.45 -15.04 2.10
CA GLU A 151 33.86 -15.35 3.41
C GLU A 151 32.33 -15.16 3.47
N ILE A 152 31.58 -16.02 2.78
CA ILE A 152 30.12 -16.13 2.75
C ILE A 152 29.58 -16.33 4.18
N HIS A 153 30.39 -16.90 5.07
CA HIS A 153 30.05 -17.16 6.46
C HIS A 153 29.70 -15.91 7.28
N PHE A 154 30.29 -14.75 6.98
CA PHE A 154 29.92 -13.51 7.68
C PHE A 154 28.53 -13.02 7.25
N LEU A 155 28.25 -13.06 5.95
CA LEU A 155 26.96 -12.71 5.38
C LEU A 155 25.88 -13.68 5.83
N GLU A 156 26.14 -14.99 5.78
CA GLU A 156 25.23 -16.04 6.27
C GLU A 156 24.83 -15.80 7.72
N LYS A 157 25.78 -15.57 8.63
CA LYS A 157 25.47 -15.30 10.04
C LYS A 157 24.66 -14.03 10.22
N THR A 158 24.95 -12.99 9.44
CA THR A 158 24.19 -11.74 9.46
C THR A 158 22.76 -11.95 8.99
N PHE A 159 22.54 -12.70 7.91
CA PHE A 159 21.21 -13.13 7.45
C PHE A 159 20.49 -13.99 8.49
N GLY A 160 21.21 -14.88 9.18
CA GLY A 160 20.66 -15.69 10.28
C GLY A 160 20.14 -14.84 11.43
N VAL A 161 20.92 -13.86 11.89
CA VAL A 161 20.51 -12.90 12.93
C VAL A 161 19.30 -12.07 12.47
N TYR A 162 19.32 -11.57 11.23
CA TYR A 162 18.21 -10.82 10.67
C TYR A 162 16.91 -11.64 10.60
N ALA A 163 16.99 -12.90 10.15
CA ALA A 163 15.85 -13.82 10.11
C ALA A 163 15.28 -14.09 11.50
N ILE A 164 16.14 -14.22 12.53
CA ILE A 164 15.69 -14.34 13.93
C ILE A 164 14.92 -13.09 14.36
N ILE A 165 15.47 -11.89 14.12
CA ILE A 165 14.82 -10.62 14.50
C ILE A 165 13.45 -10.48 13.81
N LEU A 166 13.39 -10.75 12.50
CA LEU A 166 12.12 -10.75 11.76
C LEU A 166 11.12 -11.77 12.31
N GLY A 167 11.60 -12.98 12.64
CA GLY A 167 10.79 -14.03 13.21
C GLY A 167 10.18 -13.63 14.55
N LEU A 168 10.97 -13.04 15.44
CA LEU A 168 10.52 -12.51 16.72
C LEU A 168 9.49 -11.39 16.55
N ASN A 169 9.72 -10.47 15.61
CA ASN A 169 8.76 -9.40 15.30
C ASN A 169 7.41 -9.97 14.83
N HIS A 170 7.40 -11.01 13.99
CA HIS A 170 6.15 -11.66 13.57
C HIS A 170 5.42 -12.34 14.74
N ILE A 171 6.15 -13.01 15.65
CA ILE A 171 5.57 -13.61 16.85
C ILE A 171 4.97 -12.52 17.74
N MET A 172 5.68 -11.41 17.98
CA MET A 172 5.18 -10.29 18.76
C MET A 172 3.93 -9.66 18.15
N THR A 173 3.91 -9.44 16.84
CA THR A 173 2.74 -8.92 16.13
C THR A 173 1.55 -9.87 16.22
N SER A 174 1.79 -11.19 16.13
CA SER A 174 0.76 -12.20 16.35
C SER A 174 0.17 -12.11 17.76
N SER A 175 1.01 -12.00 18.79
CA SER A 175 0.57 -11.85 20.18
C SER A 175 -0.28 -10.59 20.37
N ARG A 176 0.14 -9.45 19.81
CA ARG A 176 -0.63 -8.19 19.86
C ARG A 176 -2.00 -8.34 19.20
N LYS A 177 -2.05 -8.95 18.02
CA LYS A 177 -3.31 -9.19 17.29
C LYS A 177 -4.24 -10.14 18.04
N ASN A 178 -3.71 -11.17 18.70
CA ASN A 178 -4.49 -12.07 19.57
C ASN A 178 -5.08 -11.32 20.78
N ILE A 179 -4.31 -10.42 21.39
CA ILE A 179 -4.81 -9.59 22.49
C ILE A 179 -5.94 -8.69 22.01
N GLU A 180 -5.77 -8.03 20.87
CA GLU A 180 -6.79 -7.18 20.25
C GLU A 180 -8.08 -7.96 19.95
N ILE A 181 -7.98 -9.13 19.31
CA ILE A 181 -9.14 -10.00 19.07
C ILE A 181 -9.80 -10.41 20.39
N SER A 182 -9.01 -10.78 21.40
CA SER A 182 -9.55 -11.17 22.71
C SER A 182 -10.25 -10.01 23.44
N ASN A 183 -9.79 -8.77 23.23
CA ASN A 183 -10.40 -7.58 23.80
C ASN A 183 -11.71 -7.25 23.09
N VAL A 184 -11.75 -7.35 21.76
CA VAL A 184 -12.98 -7.18 20.97
C VAL A 184 -14.00 -8.27 21.30
N GLU A 185 -13.57 -9.53 21.46
CA GLU A 185 -14.44 -10.62 21.91
C GLU A 185 -14.97 -10.39 23.32
N LYS A 186 -14.14 -9.86 24.24
CA LYS A 186 -14.56 -9.49 25.59
C LYS A 186 -15.52 -8.31 25.60
N GLU A 187 -15.31 -7.27 24.79
CA GLU A 187 -16.25 -6.14 24.63
C GLU A 187 -17.59 -6.60 24.04
N ASN A 188 -17.56 -7.52 23.06
CA ASN A 188 -18.76 -8.10 22.48
C ASN A 188 -19.50 -9.05 23.46
N GLN A 189 -18.77 -9.71 24.38
CA GLN A 189 -19.34 -10.59 25.42
C GLN A 189 -19.76 -9.84 26.68
N SER A 190 -19.14 -8.71 27.02
CA SER A 190 -19.46 -7.91 28.20
C SER A 190 -20.80 -7.18 28.09
N GLY A 191 -21.45 -7.23 26.92
CA GLY A 191 -22.85 -6.82 26.79
C GLY A 191 -23.08 -5.41 27.29
N ASP A 192 -22.23 -4.46 26.91
CA ASP A 192 -22.71 -3.09 26.82
C ASP A 192 -23.80 -3.14 25.75
N GLN A 193 -25.04 -3.16 26.24
CA GLN A 193 -26.22 -3.05 25.42
C GLN A 193 -25.95 -1.90 24.45
N LEU A 194 -26.00 -2.19 23.15
CA LEU A 194 -26.39 -1.17 22.19
C LEU A 194 -27.72 -0.63 22.71
N VAL A 195 -27.65 0.51 23.41
CA VAL A 195 -28.81 1.22 23.91
C VAL A 195 -29.69 1.46 22.70
N PRO A 196 -30.95 0.98 22.68
CA PRO A 196 -31.87 1.32 21.62
C PRO A 196 -31.92 2.84 21.52
N VAL A 197 -31.69 3.41 20.33
CA VAL A 197 -31.86 4.84 20.09
C VAL A 197 -33.36 5.14 20.06
N GLU A 198 -34.00 5.04 21.21
CA GLU A 198 -35.30 5.62 21.51
C GLU A 198 -35.07 6.59 22.66
N ASN A 199 -35.38 7.87 22.41
CA ASN A 199 -35.13 9.07 23.22
C ASN A 199 -33.78 9.76 23.01
N PHE A 200 -33.65 10.41 21.85
CA PHE A 200 -32.82 11.62 21.71
C PHE A 200 -33.71 12.85 21.42
N GLU A 201 -34.68 13.11 22.30
CA GLU A 201 -35.19 14.47 22.54
C GLU A 201 -34.47 15.02 23.78
N SER A 202 -33.21 15.46 23.59
CA SER A 202 -32.46 16.42 24.43
C SER A 202 -30.96 16.30 24.22
N LEU A 203 -30.51 16.32 22.97
CA LEU A 203 -29.26 16.97 22.63
C LEU A 203 -29.57 18.00 21.56
N THR A 204 -30.38 18.98 21.95
CA THR A 204 -30.17 20.33 21.47
C THR A 204 -28.71 20.65 21.79
N LEU A 205 -27.85 20.51 20.78
CA LEU A 205 -26.65 21.32 20.75
C LEU A 205 -27.16 22.75 20.92
N SER A 206 -26.97 23.28 22.12
CA SER A 206 -26.94 24.72 22.36
C SER A 206 -26.16 25.32 21.19
N PRO A 207 -26.59 26.45 20.60
CA PRO A 207 -25.78 27.15 19.61
C PRO A 207 -24.45 27.43 20.30
N THR A 208 -23.46 26.58 20.05
CA THR A 208 -22.16 26.71 20.67
C THR A 208 -21.69 28.07 20.23
N GLN A 209 -21.48 28.93 21.23
CA GLN A 209 -21.06 30.31 21.04
C GLN A 209 -20.02 30.33 19.93
N ILE A 210 -20.30 31.12 18.90
CA ILE A 210 -19.35 31.48 17.85
C ILE A 210 -18.12 31.98 18.59
N ASN A 211 -17.12 31.11 18.74
CA ASN A 211 -15.87 31.50 19.35
C ASN A 211 -15.14 32.28 18.26
N GLU A 212 -15.13 33.61 18.37
CA GLU A 212 -14.56 34.58 17.43
C GLU A 212 -13.04 34.40 17.17
N ASN A 213 -12.45 33.28 17.60
CA ASN A 213 -11.02 33.01 17.59
C ASN A 213 -10.50 32.24 16.36
N THR A 214 -11.29 32.06 15.31
CA THR A 214 -10.81 31.50 14.02
C THR A 214 -9.73 32.37 13.37
N SER A 215 -9.61 33.65 13.78
CA SER A 215 -8.55 34.57 13.38
C SER A 215 -7.14 34.20 13.88
N SER A 216 -7.01 33.17 14.72
CA SER A 216 -5.74 32.79 15.36
C SER A 216 -5.10 31.48 14.85
N LEU A 217 -5.75 30.75 13.94
CA LEU A 217 -5.20 29.50 13.41
C LEU A 217 -4.02 29.80 12.47
N LYS A 218 -2.81 29.44 12.92
CA LYS A 218 -1.60 29.54 12.09
C LYS A 218 -1.66 28.50 10.96
N PRO A 219 -1.11 28.81 9.77
CA PRO A 219 -0.98 27.83 8.70
C PRO A 219 -0.18 26.62 9.17
N ILE A 220 -0.69 25.41 8.89
CA ILE A 220 0.00 24.15 9.16
C ILE A 220 1.28 24.11 8.31
N ARG A 221 2.44 23.86 8.92
CA ARG A 221 3.70 23.74 8.19
C ARG A 221 3.98 22.27 7.84
N PRO A 222 4.63 21.99 6.70
CA PRO A 222 5.06 20.63 6.38
C PRO A 222 5.90 20.02 7.51
N GLY A 223 5.50 18.83 7.97
CA GLY A 223 6.16 18.10 9.07
C GLY A 223 5.61 18.36 10.47
N GLU A 224 4.65 19.28 10.63
CA GLU A 224 3.92 19.45 11.89
C GLU A 224 2.86 18.35 12.06
N ILE A 225 2.72 17.84 13.29
CA ILE A 225 1.64 16.91 13.64
C ILE A 225 0.35 17.71 13.77
N LEU A 226 -0.63 17.38 12.93
CA LEU A 226 -1.97 17.96 13.02
C LEU A 226 -2.63 17.51 14.33
N ASN A 227 -3.21 18.44 15.07
CA ASN A 227 -4.09 18.13 16.21
C ASN A 227 -5.55 18.32 15.77
N PRO A 228 -6.30 17.24 15.49
CA PRO A 228 -7.66 17.31 14.96
C PRO A 228 -8.62 18.12 15.85
N THR A 229 -8.40 18.11 17.18
CA THR A 229 -9.29 18.78 18.16
C THR A 229 -9.34 20.30 18.03
N ARG A 230 -8.43 20.91 17.25
CA ARG A 230 -8.41 22.37 16.99
C ARG A 230 -9.35 22.81 15.87
N TYR A 231 -9.90 21.85 15.12
CA TYR A 231 -10.73 22.11 13.95
C TYR A 231 -12.13 21.60 14.24
N HIS A 232 -13.13 22.41 13.87
CA HIS A 232 -14.53 22.11 14.16
C HIS A 232 -15.37 22.05 12.89
N ARG A 233 -14.86 22.60 11.79
CA ARG A 233 -15.56 22.70 10.50
C ARG A 233 -14.59 22.29 9.41
N ALA A 234 -14.55 20.99 9.16
CA ALA A 234 -13.69 20.41 8.14
C ALA A 234 -14.45 20.10 6.85
N ILE A 235 -13.81 20.38 5.71
CA ILE A 235 -14.26 19.95 4.39
C ILE A 235 -13.16 19.12 3.74
N VAL A 236 -13.52 17.98 3.17
CA VAL A 236 -12.67 17.22 2.26
C VAL A 236 -13.14 17.49 0.84
N VAL A 237 -12.24 17.88 -0.05
CA VAL A 237 -12.52 18.08 -1.48
C VAL A 237 -11.79 17.00 -2.28
N ALA A 238 -12.58 16.06 -2.80
CA ALA A 238 -12.17 14.86 -3.51
C ALA A 238 -12.57 14.91 -5.00
N ALA A 239 -11.86 14.14 -5.83
CA ALA A 239 -12.18 14.03 -7.23
C ALA A 239 -13.23 12.94 -7.48
N HIS A 240 -13.08 11.79 -6.82
CA HIS A 240 -13.87 10.59 -7.05
C HIS A 240 -14.40 10.00 -5.73
N PRO A 241 -15.43 9.13 -5.78
CA PRO A 241 -15.94 8.45 -4.60
C PRO A 241 -15.03 7.29 -4.21
N ASP A 242 -14.29 7.41 -3.11
CA ASP A 242 -13.28 6.49 -2.51
C ASP A 242 -12.03 7.26 -2.06
N ASP A 243 -11.73 8.40 -2.69
CA ASP A 243 -10.56 9.23 -2.39
C ASP A 243 -10.50 9.64 -0.91
N LEU A 244 -11.64 10.08 -0.35
CA LEU A 244 -11.73 10.46 1.05
C LEU A 244 -11.39 9.26 1.95
N GLU A 245 -12.01 8.11 1.71
CA GLU A 245 -11.81 6.89 2.47
C GLU A 245 -10.35 6.40 2.40
N ALA A 246 -9.77 6.42 1.20
CA ALA A 246 -8.43 5.92 0.92
C ALA A 246 -7.34 6.81 1.52
N PHE A 247 -7.49 8.13 1.41
CA PHE A 247 -6.42 9.07 1.77
C PHE A 247 -6.61 9.77 3.11
N ALA A 248 -7.85 9.94 3.56
CA ALA A 248 -8.16 10.77 4.74
C ALA A 248 -9.11 10.10 5.75
N GLY A 249 -9.61 8.89 5.51
CA GLY A 249 -10.67 8.27 6.31
C GLY A 249 -10.39 8.22 7.81
N GLY A 250 -9.16 7.89 8.22
CA GLY A 250 -8.77 7.87 9.63
C GLY A 250 -8.84 9.26 10.29
N LEU A 251 -8.35 10.29 9.61
CA LEU A 251 -8.40 11.68 10.08
C LEU A 251 -9.84 12.20 10.11
N VAL A 252 -10.64 11.89 9.09
CA VAL A 252 -12.06 12.25 9.03
C VAL A 252 -12.83 11.65 10.20
N LEU A 253 -12.56 10.39 10.55
CA LEU A 253 -13.22 9.73 11.68
C LEU A 253 -12.85 10.39 13.02
N GLU A 254 -11.61 10.85 13.20
CA GLU A 254 -11.18 11.62 14.38
C GLU A 254 -11.83 13.00 14.45
N LEU A 255 -11.97 13.70 13.32
CA LEU A 255 -12.59 15.03 13.26
C LEU A 255 -14.09 14.96 13.55
N GLY A 256 -14.80 14.03 12.89
CA GLY A 256 -16.26 13.92 12.93
C GLY A 256 -16.99 15.09 12.26
N GLY A 257 -18.20 14.85 11.75
CA GLY A 257 -19.06 15.92 11.21
C GLY A 257 -18.49 16.65 9.98
N VAL A 258 -17.55 16.02 9.28
CA VAL A 258 -16.89 16.56 8.08
C VAL A 258 -17.86 16.60 6.89
N ILE A 259 -17.73 17.62 6.05
CA ILE A 259 -18.42 17.70 4.75
C ILE A 259 -17.50 17.11 3.67
N SER A 260 -18.01 16.21 2.85
CA SER A 260 -17.30 15.69 1.68
C SER A 260 -17.81 16.37 0.41
N VAL A 261 -16.92 16.90 -0.41
CA VAL A 261 -17.22 17.43 -1.74
C VAL A 261 -16.57 16.51 -2.76
N ILE A 262 -17.36 15.96 -3.69
CA ILE A 262 -16.91 15.03 -4.72
C ILE A 262 -17.21 15.66 -6.08
N PHE A 263 -16.17 15.85 -6.90
CA PHE A 263 -16.35 16.43 -8.23
C PHE A 263 -17.03 15.46 -9.20
N SER A 264 -16.47 14.27 -9.35
CA SER A 264 -16.87 13.27 -10.34
C SER A 264 -17.42 11.99 -9.70
N GLY A 265 -18.35 11.33 -10.39
CA GLY A 265 -18.87 10.03 -9.99
C GLY A 265 -17.93 8.85 -10.28
N GLY A 266 -16.75 9.11 -10.87
CA GLY A 266 -15.73 8.08 -11.13
C GLY A 266 -16.17 7.04 -12.17
N ASP A 267 -16.84 7.47 -13.24
CA ASP A 267 -17.46 6.60 -14.26
C ASP A 267 -16.48 5.73 -15.05
N LYS A 268 -15.18 6.04 -15.01
CA LYS A 268 -14.12 5.24 -15.66
C LYS A 268 -13.41 4.28 -14.69
N GLY A 269 -13.77 4.26 -13.40
CA GLY A 269 -13.20 3.39 -12.38
C GLY A 269 -13.61 1.90 -12.45
N VAL A 270 -14.16 1.44 -13.57
CA VAL A 270 -14.68 0.07 -13.72
C VAL A 270 -13.53 -0.94 -13.86
N TRP A 271 -13.20 -1.65 -12.77
CA TRP A 271 -12.19 -2.71 -12.77
C TRP A 271 -12.81 -4.12 -12.62
N ASP A 272 -13.93 -4.25 -11.91
CA ASP A 272 -14.65 -5.51 -11.77
C ASP A 272 -15.46 -5.82 -13.04
N SER A 273 -15.20 -6.99 -13.62
CA SER A 273 -15.85 -7.47 -14.86
C SER A 273 -17.38 -7.46 -14.80
N LYS A 274 -17.99 -7.57 -13.61
CA LYS A 274 -19.44 -7.60 -13.46
C LYS A 274 -20.11 -6.25 -13.77
N TYR A 275 -19.38 -5.14 -13.66
CA TYR A 275 -19.89 -3.80 -13.95
C TYR A 275 -19.55 -3.30 -15.36
N LYS A 276 -18.78 -4.08 -16.14
CA LYS A 276 -18.27 -3.65 -17.45
C LYS A 276 -19.36 -3.29 -18.48
N ASN A 277 -20.54 -3.88 -18.35
CA ASN A 277 -21.68 -3.64 -19.24
C ASN A 277 -22.74 -2.70 -18.62
N MET A 278 -22.48 -2.14 -17.44
CA MET A 278 -23.39 -1.20 -16.77
C MET A 278 -23.35 0.15 -17.47
N GLU A 279 -24.49 0.85 -17.54
CA GLU A 279 -24.52 2.22 -18.04
C GLU A 279 -23.71 3.14 -17.11
N LYS A 280 -22.99 4.11 -17.65
CA LYS A 280 -22.17 5.05 -16.86
C LYS A 280 -22.95 5.72 -15.74
N LYS A 281 -24.19 6.14 -16.01
CA LYS A 281 -25.04 6.80 -15.03
C LYS A 281 -25.38 5.87 -13.85
N ASP A 282 -25.67 4.61 -14.13
CA ASP A 282 -25.94 3.62 -13.09
C ASP A 282 -24.69 3.32 -12.27
N TYR A 283 -23.53 3.27 -12.93
CA TYR A 283 -22.24 3.07 -12.25
C TYR A 283 -21.87 4.26 -11.34
N ILE A 284 -22.12 5.49 -11.79
CA ILE A 284 -21.98 6.70 -10.95
C ILE A 284 -22.89 6.60 -9.72
N ASN A 285 -24.17 6.26 -9.91
CA ASN A 285 -25.12 6.14 -8.80
C ASN A 285 -24.72 5.04 -7.81
N LEU A 286 -24.19 3.93 -8.30
CA LEU A 286 -23.63 2.86 -7.48
C LEU A 286 -22.50 3.40 -6.61
N ARG A 287 -21.48 4.05 -7.20
CA ARG A 287 -20.32 4.57 -6.46
C ARG A 287 -20.69 5.69 -5.47
N LEU A 288 -21.65 6.55 -5.83
CA LEU A 288 -22.17 7.56 -4.89
C LEU A 288 -22.93 6.90 -3.73
N GLY A 289 -23.65 5.80 -3.98
CA GLY A 289 -24.26 4.99 -2.93
C GLY A 289 -23.23 4.35 -2.01
N GLU A 290 -22.14 3.82 -2.57
CA GLU A 290 -21.02 3.28 -1.79
C GLU A 290 -20.37 4.36 -0.91
N ALA A 291 -20.10 5.55 -1.46
CA ALA A 291 -19.57 6.68 -0.70
C ALA A 291 -20.56 7.18 0.37
N ALA A 292 -21.87 7.14 0.13
CA ALA A 292 -22.87 7.47 1.14
C ALA A 292 -22.87 6.48 2.31
N GLU A 293 -22.77 5.17 2.04
CA GLU A 293 -22.65 4.15 3.10
C GLU A 293 -21.33 4.28 3.88
N ALA A 294 -20.21 4.54 3.19
CA ALA A 294 -18.94 4.82 3.83
C ALA A 294 -19.01 6.09 4.69
N GLY A 295 -19.67 7.13 4.19
CA GLY A 295 -19.88 8.39 4.89
C GLY A 295 -20.62 8.24 6.22
N LYS A 296 -21.60 7.32 6.30
CA LYS A 296 -22.28 6.99 7.57
C LYS A 296 -21.31 6.41 8.60
N LEU A 297 -20.44 5.49 8.18
CA LEU A 297 -19.42 4.87 9.05
C LEU A 297 -18.39 5.90 9.52
N LEU A 298 -18.03 6.85 8.65
CA LEU A 298 -17.10 7.94 8.92
C LEU A 298 -17.72 9.14 9.65
N ARG A 299 -19.02 9.10 9.96
CA ARG A 299 -19.76 10.18 10.63
C ARG A 299 -19.68 11.51 9.86
N LEU A 300 -19.71 11.43 8.53
CA LEU A 300 -19.83 12.61 7.68
C LEU A 300 -21.15 13.33 7.97
N LYS A 301 -21.11 14.66 7.92
CA LYS A 301 -22.31 15.49 8.05
C LYS A 301 -23.07 15.55 6.73
N GLU A 302 -22.36 15.66 5.61
CA GLU A 302 -22.97 15.80 4.28
C GLU A 302 -21.98 15.39 3.18
N ILE A 303 -22.52 14.93 2.05
CA ILE A 303 -21.78 14.68 0.81
C ILE A 303 -22.38 15.55 -0.30
N ILE A 304 -21.55 16.35 -0.95
CA ILE A 304 -21.91 17.25 -2.04
C ILE A 304 -21.29 16.71 -3.32
N TYR A 305 -22.12 16.32 -4.27
CA TYR A 305 -21.68 15.84 -5.58
C TYR A 305 -21.85 16.93 -6.64
N LEU A 306 -20.79 17.25 -7.39
CA LEU A 306 -20.81 18.34 -8.37
C LEU A 306 -21.16 17.92 -9.80
N GLY A 307 -21.27 16.62 -10.10
CA GLY A 307 -21.83 16.16 -11.37
C GLY A 307 -20.86 15.98 -12.53
N TYR A 308 -19.54 16.05 -12.32
CA TYR A 308 -18.56 15.93 -13.41
C TYR A 308 -18.36 14.47 -13.84
N PHE A 309 -17.92 14.28 -15.07
CA PHE A 309 -17.39 12.99 -15.53
C PHE A 309 -15.92 12.83 -15.12
N ASP A 310 -15.49 11.59 -14.95
CA ASP A 310 -14.09 11.24 -14.68
C ASP A 310 -13.21 11.66 -15.87
N ARG A 311 -12.11 12.36 -15.60
CA ARG A 311 -11.21 13.02 -16.56
C ARG A 311 -11.81 14.20 -17.32
N ASP A 312 -12.82 14.85 -16.74
CA ASP A 312 -13.50 16.02 -17.31
C ASP A 312 -13.56 17.19 -16.31
N ILE A 313 -12.62 17.22 -15.36
CA ILE A 313 -12.50 18.30 -14.37
C ILE A 313 -11.42 19.28 -14.85
N GLU A 314 -11.85 20.49 -15.22
CA GLU A 314 -10.97 21.54 -15.69
C GLU A 314 -10.67 22.59 -14.62
N VAL A 315 -9.44 23.12 -14.60
CA VAL A 315 -9.09 24.26 -13.75
C VAL A 315 -9.52 25.56 -14.44
N ASN A 316 -10.72 26.04 -14.13
CA ASN A 316 -11.30 27.28 -14.65
C ASN A 316 -11.98 28.12 -13.55
N GLU A 317 -12.30 29.38 -13.84
CA GLU A 317 -12.91 30.28 -12.85
C GLU A 317 -14.27 29.78 -12.35
N ASP A 318 -15.09 29.17 -13.23
CA ASP A 318 -16.40 28.64 -12.86
C ASP A 318 -16.30 27.57 -11.76
N ASN A 319 -15.33 26.66 -11.88
CA ASN A 319 -15.11 25.60 -10.91
C ASN A 319 -14.52 26.13 -9.59
N VAL A 320 -13.69 27.19 -9.68
CA VAL A 320 -13.18 27.90 -8.50
C VAL A 320 -14.34 28.62 -7.79
N GLU A 321 -15.21 29.32 -8.50
CA GLU A 321 -16.35 30.04 -7.92
C GLU A 321 -17.37 29.09 -7.27
N LYS A 322 -17.64 27.93 -7.89
CA LYS A 322 -18.46 26.87 -7.27
C LYS A 322 -17.85 26.41 -5.95
N THR A 323 -16.54 26.19 -5.93
CA THR A 323 -15.82 25.75 -4.72
C THR A 323 -15.82 26.84 -3.64
N CYS A 324 -15.58 28.11 -4.01
CA CYS A 324 -15.72 29.27 -3.11
C CYS A 324 -17.12 29.37 -2.51
N THR A 325 -18.16 29.11 -3.30
CA THR A 325 -19.56 29.14 -2.83
C THR A 325 -19.79 28.11 -1.73
N ILE A 326 -19.25 26.90 -1.89
CA ILE A 326 -19.30 25.85 -0.86
C ILE A 326 -18.52 26.28 0.38
N PHE A 327 -17.29 26.79 0.21
CA PHE A 327 -16.47 27.24 1.34
C PHE A 327 -17.11 28.40 2.10
N ASN A 328 -17.72 29.36 1.41
CA ASN A 328 -18.45 30.46 2.05
C ASN A 328 -19.69 29.97 2.79
N HIS A 329 -20.39 28.96 2.26
CA HIS A 329 -21.57 28.39 2.90
C HIS A 329 -21.23 27.67 4.22
N PHE A 330 -20.20 26.82 4.21
CA PHE A 330 -19.83 26.01 5.38
C PHE A 330 -18.79 26.69 6.29
N ASN A 331 -18.10 27.71 5.79
CA ASN A 331 -17.05 28.49 6.46
C ASN A 331 -16.02 27.58 7.17
N PRO A 332 -15.28 26.72 6.45
CA PRO A 332 -14.39 25.74 7.07
C PRO A 332 -13.22 26.40 7.81
N ASP A 333 -12.77 25.77 8.90
CA ASP A 333 -11.49 26.05 9.54
C ASP A 333 -10.39 25.04 9.16
N LEU A 334 -10.76 23.97 8.45
CA LEU A 334 -9.86 23.00 7.84
C LEU A 334 -10.38 22.57 6.47
N VAL A 335 -9.51 22.62 5.45
CA VAL A 335 -9.77 22.07 4.12
C VAL A 335 -8.71 21.02 3.81
N ILE A 336 -9.15 19.84 3.40
CA ILE A 336 -8.30 18.70 3.03
C ILE A 336 -8.52 18.41 1.54
N SER A 337 -7.45 18.38 0.76
CA SER A 337 -7.49 18.02 -0.66
C SER A 337 -6.12 17.54 -1.14
N PHE A 338 -5.96 17.32 -2.44
CA PHE A 338 -4.77 16.77 -3.06
C PHE A 338 -3.61 17.77 -3.12
N GLU A 339 -2.39 17.25 -3.09
CA GLU A 339 -1.19 17.99 -3.50
C GLU A 339 -1.18 18.09 -5.03
N TYR A 340 -1.08 19.31 -5.56
CA TYR A 340 -1.16 19.58 -7.01
C TYR A 340 0.12 20.17 -7.61
N ARG A 341 1.07 20.65 -6.78
CA ARG A 341 2.27 21.38 -7.25
C ARG A 341 3.40 20.47 -7.69
N SER A 342 3.41 19.22 -7.21
CA SER A 342 4.43 18.24 -7.59
C SER A 342 3.83 17.26 -8.58
N LYS A 343 4.40 17.16 -9.79
CA LYS A 343 4.08 16.07 -10.72
C LYS A 343 4.70 14.73 -10.30
N GLU A 344 5.53 14.74 -9.24
CA GLU A 344 6.12 13.56 -8.61
C GLU A 344 5.28 13.08 -7.40
N THR A 345 4.00 13.48 -7.31
CA THR A 345 3.10 12.90 -6.32
C THR A 345 2.98 11.39 -6.53
N LEU A 346 2.74 10.65 -5.45
CA LEU A 346 2.44 9.22 -5.52
C LEU A 346 1.16 8.93 -6.32
N ASP A 347 0.33 9.96 -6.55
CA ASP A 347 -0.88 9.92 -7.35
C ASP A 347 -0.95 11.10 -8.34
N PRO A 348 -0.46 10.93 -9.58
CA PRO A 348 -0.45 11.99 -10.60
C PRO A 348 -1.72 11.99 -11.46
N HIS A 349 -2.86 11.49 -10.95
CA HIS A 349 -4.11 11.49 -11.71
C HIS A 349 -4.54 12.93 -12.08
N PRO A 350 -4.92 13.22 -13.34
CA PRO A 350 -5.21 14.58 -13.79
C PRO A 350 -6.35 15.24 -13.00
N ASP A 351 -7.39 14.49 -12.64
CA ASP A 351 -8.49 15.01 -11.83
C ASP A 351 -8.05 15.40 -10.42
N HIS A 352 -7.14 14.63 -9.80
CA HIS A 352 -6.63 14.94 -8.46
C HIS A 352 -5.82 16.23 -8.48
N LEU A 353 -4.98 16.40 -9.50
CA LEU A 353 -4.22 17.63 -9.71
C LEU A 353 -5.15 18.83 -9.94
N ALA A 354 -6.19 18.67 -10.78
CA ALA A 354 -7.17 19.71 -11.05
C ALA A 354 -7.95 20.11 -9.79
N VAL A 355 -8.47 19.13 -9.04
CA VAL A 355 -9.20 19.37 -7.79
C VAL A 355 -8.31 20.02 -6.73
N GLY A 356 -7.06 19.58 -6.59
CA GLY A 356 -6.10 20.22 -5.67
C GLY A 356 -5.81 21.67 -6.04
N GLU A 357 -5.67 21.98 -7.34
CA GLU A 357 -5.46 23.35 -7.81
C GLU A 357 -6.70 24.23 -7.61
N ILE A 358 -7.88 23.75 -8.00
CA ILE A 358 -9.17 24.45 -7.81
C ILE A 358 -9.38 24.76 -6.33
N THR A 359 -9.19 23.76 -5.46
CA THR A 359 -9.33 23.88 -4.00
C THR A 359 -8.37 24.92 -3.43
N ARG A 360 -7.15 25.03 -3.98
CA ARG A 360 -6.17 26.00 -3.50
C ARG A 360 -6.46 27.43 -3.97
N ARG A 361 -7.12 27.58 -5.11
CA ARG A 361 -7.51 28.86 -5.70
C ARG A 361 -8.77 29.43 -5.06
N ALA A 362 -9.69 28.55 -4.66
CA ALA A 362 -10.80 28.88 -3.77
C ALA A 362 -10.32 29.22 -2.36
#